data_AF-A0A3M9XSS5-F1
#
_entry.id   AF-A0A3M9XSS5-F1
#
_cell.length_a   1.000
_cell.length_b   1.000
_cell.length_c   1.000
_cell.angle_alpha   90.00
_cell.angle_beta   90.00
_cell.angle_gamma   90.00
#
_symmetry.space_group_name_H-M   'P 1'
#
loop_
_entity.id
_entity.type
_entity.pdbx_description
1 polymer ?
#
loop_
_entity_poly.entity_id
_entity_poly.type
_entity_poly.pdbx_seq_one_letter_code
_entity_poly.pdbx_strand_id
1 'polypeptide(L)'
;MLYSLRVPLGWWEAKDESYDLDMEMEKKTRTGYPRFVGFQRRRRKLLSFIEEQRPAPTLLRAASNKDRYWPEIDGLRTIAVLSVFLFHLDARLLGGGFVGVDIFFVISGYLITNLLVKDIEGGKFSILRFYQRRIARIAPAALLVVAITMIGGFFLYSAHDFASLGATGLAATLSFINIKLLFQGSYFKISPDAQPLIHYWSLAVEEQFYVLFPLLLYCVMRLTRHSLAVVSLCFALSFAACVLMTPFAPIASFYLLPTRAWELLAGSCLAIARRQYPTFPDRKSSLYLVTGLIFILLSFVLVRNEGFPGWIAMLPVAGSTVLLAGIGASHRGAIHRSLAHPVMVFIGKRSYSLYLWH
;
A
#
# COMPACT_ATOMS: atom_id res chain seq x y z
N MET A 1 -19.02 33.15 -17.92
CA MET A 1 -19.44 32.75 -16.55
C MET A 1 -18.55 31.59 -16.13
N LEU A 2 -17.32 31.91 -15.72
CA LEU A 2 -16.21 30.99 -15.43
C LEU A 2 -15.96 31.07 -13.92
N TYR A 3 -16.13 29.96 -13.20
CA TYR A 3 -15.66 29.86 -11.82
C TYR A 3 -14.44 28.93 -11.78
N SER A 4 -13.30 29.55 -11.48
CA SER A 4 -12.00 28.91 -11.30
C SER A 4 -11.97 28.10 -10.00
N LEU A 5 -11.63 26.82 -10.09
CA LEU A 5 -11.12 26.05 -8.96
C LEU A 5 -9.58 26.09 -9.02
N ARG A 6 -8.99 27.02 -8.26
CA ARG A 6 -7.55 27.02 -7.96
C ARG A 6 -7.25 25.88 -7.00
N VAL A 7 -6.33 25.01 -7.40
CA VAL A 7 -5.63 24.05 -6.54
C VAL A 7 -4.53 24.81 -5.78
N PRO A 8 -4.39 24.69 -4.45
CA PRO A 8 -3.19 25.19 -3.78
C PRO A 8 -2.05 24.16 -3.90
N LEU A 9 -1.09 24.48 -4.76
CA LEU A 9 0.30 24.06 -4.67
C LEU A 9 0.98 24.87 -3.55
N GLY A 10 1.85 24.22 -2.76
CA GLY A 10 2.87 24.89 -1.94
C GLY A 10 2.54 25.01 -0.44
N TRP A 11 3.13 24.13 0.37
CA TRP A 11 3.37 24.38 1.80
C TRP A 11 4.87 24.60 2.00
N TRP A 12 5.31 25.85 1.76
CA TRP A 12 6.52 26.46 2.28
C TRP A 12 6.18 27.94 2.51
N GLU A 13 6.81 28.56 3.52
CA GLU A 13 6.51 29.88 4.13
C GLU A 13 5.58 29.84 5.38
N ALA A 14 6.14 29.39 6.50
CA ALA A 14 5.81 30.00 7.78
C ALA A 14 6.81 31.15 8.00
N LYS A 15 6.37 32.39 7.78
CA LYS A 15 7.12 33.59 8.17
C LYS A 15 7.11 33.70 9.69
N ASP A 16 8.26 34.11 10.23
CA ASP A 16 8.50 34.47 11.62
C ASP A 16 7.55 35.58 12.10
N GLU A 17 6.51 35.22 12.86
CA GLU A 17 5.74 36.17 13.69
C GLU A 17 6.40 36.43 15.06
N SER A 18 7.58 35.85 15.32
CA SER A 18 8.31 36.06 16.58
C SER A 18 9.21 37.30 16.58
N TYR A 19 9.54 37.86 15.41
CA TYR A 19 10.45 39.00 15.28
C TYR A 19 9.76 40.37 15.38
N ASP A 20 8.46 40.48 15.08
CA ASP A 20 7.73 41.77 15.09
C ASP A 20 7.30 42.23 16.49
N LEU A 21 7.13 41.31 17.45
CA LEU A 21 6.76 41.65 18.84
C LEU A 21 7.92 42.27 19.64
N ASP A 22 9.16 41.91 19.32
CA ASP A 22 10.34 42.43 20.02
C ASP A 22 10.70 43.86 19.56
N MET A 23 10.49 44.19 18.28
CA MET A 23 10.71 45.56 17.77
C MET A 23 9.66 46.58 18.26
N GLU A 24 8.42 46.15 18.49
CA GLU A 24 7.36 47.05 18.96
C GLU A 24 7.50 47.39 20.46
N MET A 25 8.15 46.51 21.24
CA MET A 25 8.48 46.79 22.65
C MET A 25 9.75 47.62 22.82
N GLU A 26 10.72 47.53 21.90
CA GLU A 26 11.95 48.33 21.97
C GLU A 26 11.72 49.82 21.61
N LYS A 27 10.66 50.12 20.85
CA LYS A 27 10.26 51.53 20.58
C LYS A 27 9.47 52.20 21.72
N LYS A 28 8.93 51.45 22.68
CA LYS A 28 8.12 52.01 23.79
C LYS A 28 8.87 52.21 25.12
N THR A 29 10.17 51.95 25.17
CA THR A 29 10.99 52.09 26.40
C THR A 29 11.83 53.37 26.47
N ARG A 30 11.52 54.40 25.65
CA ARG A 30 12.22 55.69 25.66
C ARG A 30 11.51 56.85 26.38
N THR A 31 10.38 56.62 27.03
CA THR A 31 9.71 57.64 27.86
C THR A 31 9.51 57.12 29.27
N GLY A 32 10.19 57.75 30.22
CA GLY A 32 10.28 57.30 31.61
C GLY A 32 8.93 57.19 32.32
N TYR A 33 8.68 56.02 32.91
CA TYR A 33 7.69 55.81 33.97
C TYR A 33 8.24 54.79 34.99
N PRO A 34 7.83 54.84 36.27
CA PRO A 34 8.50 54.13 37.36
C PRO A 34 8.38 52.60 37.25
N ARG A 35 9.46 51.90 37.63
CA ARG A 35 9.55 50.43 37.66
C ARG A 35 8.48 49.82 38.58
N PHE A 36 7.49 49.15 37.99
CA PHE A 36 6.56 48.27 38.71
C PHE A 36 7.27 46.99 39.16
N VAL A 37 7.79 46.99 40.40
CA VAL A 37 8.45 45.84 41.05
C VAL A 37 7.49 44.65 41.28
N GLY A 38 6.16 44.87 41.21
CA GLY A 38 5.15 43.80 41.31
C GLY A 38 5.00 42.90 40.07
N PHE A 39 5.37 43.39 38.88
CA PHE A 39 5.13 42.67 37.62
C PHE A 39 6.18 41.58 37.37
N GLN A 40 7.44 41.79 37.80
CA GLN A 40 8.51 40.81 37.66
C GLN A 40 8.27 39.55 38.51
N ARG A 41 7.61 39.69 39.67
CA ARG A 41 7.30 38.56 40.56
C ARG A 41 6.16 37.69 40.02
N ARG A 42 5.14 38.30 39.38
CA ARG A 42 4.10 37.57 38.64
C ARG A 42 4.64 36.92 37.37
N ARG A 43 5.52 37.59 36.63
CA ARG A 43 6.18 37.02 35.44
C ARG A 43 7.04 35.80 35.79
N ARG A 44 7.82 35.83 36.89
CA ARG A 44 8.59 34.67 37.35
C ARG A 44 7.69 33.50 37.76
N LYS A 45 6.59 33.75 38.49
CA LYS A 45 5.62 32.70 38.86
C LYS A 45 4.88 32.13 37.65
N LEU A 46 4.54 32.94 36.66
CA LEU A 46 3.87 32.50 35.44
C LEU A 46 4.82 31.70 34.53
N LEU A 47 6.08 32.16 34.40
CA LEU A 47 7.10 31.45 33.64
C LEU A 47 7.48 30.13 34.32
N SER A 48 7.61 30.07 35.65
CA SER A 48 7.87 28.81 36.36
C SER A 48 6.70 27.83 36.24
N PHE A 49 5.45 28.32 36.25
CA PHE A 49 4.27 27.48 36.05
C PHE A 49 4.16 26.94 34.61
N ILE A 50 4.55 27.74 33.61
CA ILE A 50 4.62 27.30 32.19
C ILE A 50 5.78 26.30 32.00
N GLU A 51 6.88 26.47 32.71
CA GLU A 51 8.07 25.60 32.62
C GLU A 51 7.88 24.27 33.37
N GLU A 52 7.08 24.27 34.44
CA GLU A 52 6.65 23.08 35.19
C GLU A 52 5.56 22.27 34.45
N GLN A 53 4.77 22.92 33.59
CA GLN A 53 3.81 22.26 32.68
C GLN A 53 4.39 21.90 31.31
N ARG A 54 5.65 22.26 31.01
CA ARG A 54 6.30 21.80 29.78
C ARG A 54 6.59 20.31 29.90
N PRO A 55 6.02 19.46 29.03
CA PRO A 55 6.35 18.05 29.03
C PRO A 55 7.87 17.89 28.81
N ALA A 56 8.50 16.98 29.55
CA ALA A 56 9.94 16.73 29.48
C ALA A 56 10.43 16.67 28.00
N PRO A 57 11.65 17.11 27.68
CA PRO A 57 12.17 17.13 26.30
C PRO A 57 12.06 15.78 25.56
N THR A 58 11.94 14.68 26.31
CA THR A 58 11.68 13.32 25.86
C THR A 58 10.31 13.15 25.18
N LEU A 59 9.27 13.87 25.61
CA LEU A 59 7.91 13.78 25.04
C LEU A 59 7.77 14.62 23.76
N LEU A 60 8.54 15.70 23.61
CA LEU A 60 8.59 16.49 22.37
C LEU A 60 9.33 15.76 21.23
N ARG A 61 10.25 14.83 21.56
CA ARG A 61 10.85 13.91 20.57
C ARG A 61 9.89 12.82 20.07
N ALA A 62 8.82 12.54 20.81
CA ALA A 62 7.80 11.57 20.39
C ALA A 62 6.73 12.20 19.48
N ALA A 63 6.68 13.53 19.38
CA ALA A 63 5.69 14.29 18.63
C ALA A 63 6.29 14.95 17.37
N SER A 64 6.97 14.17 16.52
CA SER A 64 7.15 14.55 15.11
C SER A 64 7.29 13.32 14.20
N ASN A 65 6.48 12.28 14.41
CA ASN A 65 6.38 11.21 13.41
C ASN A 65 5.49 11.71 12.25
N LYS A 66 6.03 12.66 11.46
CA LYS A 66 5.58 12.86 10.07
C LYS A 66 5.55 11.46 9.45
N ASP A 67 4.42 11.11 8.84
CA ASP A 67 4.16 9.80 8.24
C ASP A 67 5.41 9.19 7.64
N ARG A 68 5.95 8.20 8.35
CA ARG A 68 7.28 7.65 8.09
C ARG A 68 7.22 6.89 6.78
N TYR A 69 7.64 7.55 5.72
CA TYR A 69 7.74 7.00 4.37
C TYR A 69 8.95 6.07 4.29
N TRP A 70 8.72 4.86 3.75
CA TRP A 70 9.74 3.81 3.59
C TRP A 70 10.01 3.59 2.10
N PRO A 71 11.10 4.16 1.54
CA PRO A 71 11.43 4.01 0.11
C PRO A 71 11.66 2.54 -0.29
N GLU A 72 12.03 1.68 0.65
CA GLU A 72 12.27 0.25 0.42
C GLU A 72 11.00 -0.49 -0.01
N ILE A 73 9.81 0.00 0.40
CA ILE A 73 8.53 -0.56 -0.05
C ILE A 73 8.34 -0.28 -1.55
N ASP A 74 8.72 0.90 -2.03
CA ASP A 74 8.71 1.19 -3.47
C ASP A 74 9.77 0.35 -4.20
N GLY A 75 10.93 0.12 -3.59
CA GLY A 75 11.91 -0.85 -4.11
C GLY A 75 11.36 -2.26 -4.27
N LEU A 76 10.60 -2.75 -3.28
CA LEU A 76 9.94 -4.06 -3.38
C LEU A 76 8.86 -4.08 -4.47
N ARG A 77 8.10 -2.99 -4.63
CA ARG A 77 7.15 -2.84 -5.76
C ARG A 77 7.84 -2.88 -7.11
N THR A 78 9.06 -2.38 -7.21
CA THR A 78 9.86 -2.48 -8.45
C THR A 78 10.22 -3.92 -8.76
N ILE A 79 10.64 -4.70 -7.77
CA ILE A 79 10.90 -6.14 -7.95
C ILE A 79 9.62 -6.83 -8.46
N ALA A 80 8.47 -6.53 -7.85
CA ALA A 80 7.19 -7.11 -8.23
C ALA A 80 6.73 -6.73 -9.65
N VAL A 81 6.78 -5.46 -10.04
CA VAL A 81 6.33 -5.06 -11.39
C VAL A 81 7.28 -5.57 -12.47
N LEU A 82 8.59 -5.49 -12.24
CA LEU A 82 9.57 -5.94 -13.23
C LEU A 82 9.50 -7.46 -13.43
N SER A 83 9.24 -8.25 -12.38
CA SER A 83 9.08 -9.69 -12.54
C SER A 83 7.86 -10.04 -13.39
N VAL A 84 6.74 -9.34 -13.19
CA VAL A 84 5.51 -9.52 -13.98
C VAL A 84 5.74 -9.12 -15.44
N PHE A 85 6.41 -7.99 -15.67
CA PHE A 85 6.77 -7.56 -17.03
C PHE A 85 7.65 -8.57 -17.75
N LEU A 86 8.71 -9.07 -17.09
CA LEU A 86 9.62 -10.05 -17.69
C LEU A 86 8.88 -11.35 -18.05
N PHE A 87 7.94 -11.79 -17.21
CA PHE A 87 7.11 -12.96 -17.50
C PHE A 87 6.22 -12.77 -18.73
N HIS A 88 5.58 -11.60 -18.88
CA HIS A 88 4.71 -11.32 -20.03
C HIS A 88 5.49 -10.98 -21.31
N LEU A 89 6.72 -10.49 -21.19
CA LEU A 89 7.61 -10.27 -22.32
C LEU A 89 8.06 -11.59 -22.94
N ASP A 90 8.60 -12.50 -22.13
CA ASP A 90 8.86 -13.89 -22.50
C ASP A 90 8.98 -14.73 -21.22
N ALA A 91 8.08 -15.69 -21.03
CA ALA A 91 8.06 -16.58 -19.87
C ALA A 91 9.37 -17.38 -19.70
N ARG A 92 10.21 -17.51 -20.74
CA ARG A 92 11.55 -18.12 -20.63
C ARG A 92 12.55 -17.26 -19.87
N LEU A 93 12.37 -15.94 -19.83
CA LEU A 93 13.24 -15.02 -19.08
C LEU A 93 13.04 -15.18 -17.58
N LEU A 94 11.78 -15.32 -17.14
CA LEU A 94 11.44 -15.44 -15.73
C LEU A 94 10.12 -16.21 -15.55
N GLY A 95 10.19 -17.54 -15.59
CA GLY A 95 9.00 -18.41 -15.58
C GLY A 95 8.09 -18.23 -14.37
N GLY A 96 8.65 -17.94 -13.18
CA GLY A 96 7.88 -17.60 -11.98
C GLY A 96 7.57 -16.11 -11.83
N GLY A 97 7.85 -15.27 -12.83
CA GLY A 97 7.74 -13.81 -12.71
C GLY A 97 6.32 -13.29 -12.44
N PHE A 98 5.30 -14.06 -12.84
CA PHE A 98 3.89 -13.77 -12.57
C PHE A 98 3.56 -13.69 -11.07
N VAL A 99 4.37 -14.33 -10.20
CA VAL A 99 4.16 -14.26 -8.73
C VAL A 99 4.46 -12.88 -8.15
N GLY A 100 4.97 -11.94 -8.96
CA GLY A 100 5.05 -10.53 -8.56
C GLY A 100 3.68 -9.95 -8.19
N VAL A 101 2.58 -10.51 -8.70
CA VAL A 101 1.22 -10.16 -8.27
C VAL A 101 0.98 -10.52 -6.79
N ASP A 102 1.41 -11.70 -6.33
CA ASP A 102 1.31 -12.11 -4.93
C ASP A 102 2.14 -11.19 -4.02
N ILE A 103 3.31 -10.73 -4.49
CA ILE A 103 4.12 -9.71 -3.80
C ILE A 103 3.33 -8.39 -3.67
N PHE A 104 2.67 -7.95 -4.74
CA PHE A 104 1.80 -6.77 -4.71
C PHE A 104 0.68 -6.92 -3.69
N PHE A 105 -0.01 -8.06 -3.66
CA PHE A 105 -1.08 -8.33 -2.70
C PHE A 105 -0.61 -8.18 -1.25
N VAL A 106 0.56 -8.72 -0.89
CA VAL A 106 1.12 -8.54 0.46
C VAL A 106 1.40 -7.06 0.76
N ILE A 107 2.04 -6.34 -0.17
CA ILE A 107 2.32 -4.90 0.00
C ILE A 107 1.03 -4.10 0.17
N SER A 108 0.04 -4.40 -0.64
CA SER A 108 -1.28 -3.78 -0.67
C SER A 108 -2.02 -3.97 0.64
N GLY A 109 -2.09 -5.20 1.14
CA GLY A 109 -2.65 -5.52 2.44
C GLY A 109 -1.93 -4.82 3.59
N TYR A 110 -0.60 -4.76 3.55
CA TYR A 110 0.20 -4.04 4.55
C TYR A 110 -0.10 -2.53 4.57
N LEU A 111 -0.08 -1.88 3.40
CA LEU A 111 -0.27 -0.43 3.30
C LEU A 111 -1.68 0.00 3.65
N ILE A 112 -2.70 -0.72 3.16
CA ILE A 112 -4.09 -0.38 3.46
C ILE A 112 -4.37 -0.56 4.95
N THR A 113 -3.84 -1.62 5.56
CA THR A 113 -4.10 -1.92 6.96
C THR A 113 -3.44 -0.89 7.86
N ASN A 114 -2.22 -0.44 7.55
CA ASN A 114 -1.58 0.65 8.30
C ASN A 114 -2.38 1.96 8.21
N LEU A 115 -2.88 2.31 7.02
CA LEU A 115 -3.73 3.49 6.83
C LEU A 115 -5.01 3.38 7.68
N LEU A 116 -5.69 2.24 7.60
CA LEU A 116 -6.95 2.00 8.30
C LEU A 116 -6.75 1.99 9.82
N VAL A 117 -5.78 1.23 10.34
CA VAL A 117 -5.47 1.18 11.78
C VAL A 117 -5.19 2.57 12.32
N LYS A 118 -4.37 3.38 11.61
CA LYS A 118 -4.07 4.76 11.99
C LYS A 118 -5.34 5.63 12.05
N ASP A 119 -6.19 5.56 11.05
CA ASP A 119 -7.42 6.35 10.99
C ASP A 119 -8.45 5.89 12.03
N ILE A 120 -8.56 4.59 12.30
CA ILE A 120 -9.48 4.00 13.28
C ILE A 120 -9.07 4.40 14.70
N GLU A 121 -7.82 4.15 15.08
CA GLU A 121 -7.29 4.51 16.41
C GLU A 121 -7.28 6.03 16.62
N GLY A 122 -7.05 6.79 15.55
CA GLY A 122 -7.09 8.25 15.58
C GLY A 122 -8.50 8.86 15.60
N GLY A 123 -9.57 8.04 15.57
CA GLY A 123 -10.96 8.52 15.53
C GLY A 123 -11.33 9.28 14.25
N LYS A 124 -10.56 9.09 13.16
CA LYS A 124 -10.69 9.79 11.87
C LYS A 124 -11.24 8.91 10.76
N PHE A 125 -11.51 7.63 11.04
CA PHE A 125 -11.99 6.68 10.05
C PHE A 125 -13.33 7.11 9.46
N SER A 126 -13.39 7.15 8.13
CA SER A 126 -14.61 7.38 7.36
C SER A 126 -14.54 6.53 6.11
N ILE A 127 -15.48 5.59 6.00
CA ILE A 127 -15.56 4.67 4.86
C ILE A 127 -15.73 5.42 3.54
N LEU A 128 -16.54 6.49 3.55
CA LEU A 128 -16.76 7.32 2.37
C LEU A 128 -15.47 8.04 1.94
N ARG A 129 -14.76 8.66 2.88
CA ARG A 129 -13.48 9.34 2.58
C ARG A 129 -12.42 8.34 2.11
N PHE A 130 -12.42 7.13 2.65
CA PHE A 130 -11.53 6.06 2.22
C PHE A 130 -11.77 5.71 0.74
N TYR A 131 -13.02 5.43 0.34
CA TYR A 131 -13.34 5.13 -1.05
C TYR A 131 -13.11 6.31 -1.99
N GLN A 132 -13.47 7.53 -1.59
CA GLN A 132 -13.23 8.74 -2.39
C GLN A 132 -11.75 8.91 -2.74
N ARG A 133 -10.85 8.85 -1.76
CA ARG A 133 -9.40 9.00 -2.01
C ARG A 133 -8.87 7.89 -2.93
N ARG A 134 -9.42 6.69 -2.78
CA ARG A 134 -8.93 5.53 -3.51
C ARG A 134 -9.40 5.53 -4.96
N ILE A 135 -10.68 5.82 -5.21
CA ILE A 135 -11.23 6.05 -6.55
C ILE A 135 -10.49 7.20 -7.23
N ALA A 136 -10.31 8.34 -6.55
CA ALA A 136 -9.60 9.50 -7.12
C ALA A 136 -8.13 9.20 -7.49
N ARG A 137 -7.50 8.23 -6.82
CA ARG A 137 -6.12 7.82 -7.08
C ARG A 137 -6.01 6.78 -8.22
N ILE A 138 -6.96 5.85 -8.31
CA ILE A 138 -6.86 4.62 -9.13
C ILE A 138 -7.63 4.76 -10.44
N ALA A 139 -8.86 5.26 -10.37
CA ALA A 139 -9.78 5.29 -11.50
C ALA A 139 -9.28 6.13 -12.70
N PRO A 140 -8.69 7.33 -12.53
CA PRO A 140 -8.29 8.14 -13.68
C PRO A 140 -7.30 7.42 -14.61
N ALA A 141 -6.28 6.77 -14.05
CA ALA A 141 -5.30 6.03 -14.85
C ALA A 141 -5.89 4.73 -15.41
N ALA A 142 -6.68 3.97 -14.63
CA ALA A 142 -7.30 2.74 -15.12
C ALA A 142 -8.26 3.01 -16.29
N LEU A 143 -9.11 4.03 -16.17
CA LEU A 143 -10.06 4.45 -17.21
C LEU A 143 -9.33 4.95 -18.46
N LEU A 144 -8.23 5.68 -18.29
CA LEU A 144 -7.42 6.13 -19.42
C LEU A 144 -6.85 4.95 -20.22
N VAL A 145 -6.27 3.96 -19.53
CA VAL A 145 -5.74 2.76 -20.20
C VAL A 145 -6.86 1.99 -20.90
N VAL A 146 -7.98 1.72 -20.20
CA VAL A 146 -9.13 1.05 -20.81
C VAL A 146 -9.63 1.81 -22.04
N ALA A 147 -9.76 3.14 -21.98
CA ALA A 147 -10.19 3.95 -23.12
C ALA A 147 -9.21 3.86 -24.30
N ILE A 148 -7.90 3.92 -24.05
CA ILE A 148 -6.89 3.81 -25.11
C ILE A 148 -6.89 2.40 -25.71
N THR A 149 -6.99 1.35 -24.89
CA THR A 149 -7.10 -0.03 -25.36
C THR A 149 -8.36 -0.24 -26.18
N MET A 150 -9.49 0.37 -25.81
CA MET A 150 -10.72 0.36 -26.61
C MET A 150 -10.52 1.07 -27.96
N ILE A 151 -9.88 2.24 -27.99
CA ILE A 151 -9.60 2.96 -29.24
C ILE A 151 -8.69 2.11 -30.14
N GLY A 152 -7.62 1.52 -29.60
CA GLY A 152 -6.73 0.63 -30.34
C GLY A 152 -7.47 -0.60 -30.87
N GLY A 153 -8.25 -1.26 -30.03
CA GLY A 153 -9.07 -2.41 -30.40
C GLY A 153 -10.06 -2.12 -31.52
N PHE A 154 -10.64 -0.92 -31.57
CA PHE A 154 -11.55 -0.53 -32.65
C PHE A 154 -10.89 -0.58 -34.03
N PHE A 155 -9.61 -0.21 -34.13
CA PHE A 155 -8.87 -0.21 -35.40
C PHE A 155 -8.19 -1.55 -35.70
N LEU A 156 -7.85 -2.32 -34.67
CA LEU A 156 -7.00 -3.52 -34.80
C LEU A 156 -7.79 -4.84 -34.77
N TYR A 157 -8.95 -4.88 -34.12
CA TYR A 157 -9.68 -6.13 -33.90
C TYR A 157 -10.83 -6.35 -34.88
N SER A 158 -11.19 -7.63 -35.06
CA SER A 158 -12.45 -8.00 -35.69
C SER A 158 -13.65 -7.51 -34.86
N ALA A 159 -14.83 -7.39 -35.46
CA ALA A 159 -16.04 -6.97 -34.74
C ALA A 159 -16.35 -7.87 -33.52
N HIS A 160 -16.08 -9.17 -33.65
CA HIS A 160 -16.26 -10.14 -32.58
C HIS A 160 -15.27 -9.89 -31.42
N ASP A 161 -13.99 -9.72 -31.73
CA ASP A 161 -12.95 -9.52 -30.70
C ASP A 161 -13.08 -8.15 -30.05
N PHE A 162 -13.52 -7.14 -30.80
CA PHE A 162 -13.85 -5.83 -30.25
C PHE A 162 -15.03 -5.88 -29.27
N ALA A 163 -16.09 -6.66 -29.57
CA ALA A 163 -17.19 -6.87 -28.63
C ALA A 163 -16.72 -7.60 -27.35
N SER A 164 -15.84 -8.59 -27.49
CA SER A 164 -15.21 -9.28 -26.36
C SER A 164 -14.34 -8.32 -25.52
N LEU A 165 -13.58 -7.44 -26.17
CA LEU A 165 -12.81 -6.39 -25.53
C LEU A 165 -13.71 -5.39 -24.78
N GLY A 166 -14.82 -4.96 -25.37
CA GLY A 166 -15.80 -4.11 -24.70
C GLY A 166 -16.36 -4.76 -23.43
N ALA A 167 -16.68 -6.06 -23.49
CA ALA A 167 -17.19 -6.81 -22.36
C ALA A 167 -16.14 -7.03 -21.25
N THR A 168 -14.87 -7.22 -21.59
CA THR A 168 -13.77 -7.27 -20.60
C THR A 168 -13.44 -5.90 -20.04
N GLY A 169 -13.42 -4.85 -20.86
CA GLY A 169 -13.20 -3.47 -20.44
C GLY A 169 -14.26 -2.97 -19.46
N LEU A 170 -15.53 -3.30 -19.69
CA LEU A 170 -16.60 -3.01 -18.73
C LEU A 170 -16.39 -3.77 -17.42
N ALA A 171 -16.09 -5.07 -17.48
CA ALA A 171 -15.84 -5.87 -16.29
C ALA A 171 -14.61 -5.39 -15.51
N ALA A 172 -13.55 -4.94 -16.20
CA ALA A 172 -12.34 -4.38 -15.59
C ALA A 172 -12.67 -3.06 -14.87
N THR A 173 -13.43 -2.18 -15.52
CA THR A 173 -13.87 -0.90 -14.95
C THR A 173 -14.71 -1.08 -13.69
N LEU A 174 -15.57 -2.11 -13.67
CA LEU A 174 -16.42 -2.45 -12.54
C LEU A 174 -15.74 -3.33 -11.49
N SER A 175 -14.43 -3.63 -11.63
CA SER A 175 -13.68 -4.53 -10.73
C SER A 175 -14.31 -5.93 -10.60
N PHE A 176 -14.82 -6.47 -11.71
CA PHE A 176 -15.50 -7.77 -11.81
C PHE A 176 -14.89 -8.70 -12.86
N ILE A 177 -13.81 -8.27 -13.54
CA ILE A 177 -13.18 -9.05 -14.62
C ILE A 177 -12.66 -10.41 -14.15
N ASN A 178 -12.21 -10.56 -12.91
CA ASN A 178 -11.82 -11.86 -12.35
C ASN A 178 -12.98 -12.88 -12.36
N ILE A 179 -14.21 -12.43 -12.08
CA ILE A 179 -15.40 -13.30 -12.13
C ILE A 179 -15.78 -13.61 -13.58
N LYS A 180 -15.63 -12.65 -14.50
CA LYS A 180 -15.82 -12.93 -15.93
C LYS A 180 -14.83 -14.00 -16.42
N LEU A 181 -13.56 -13.84 -16.07
CA LEU A 181 -12.47 -14.74 -16.48
C LEU A 181 -12.59 -16.15 -15.90
N LEU A 182 -13.22 -16.31 -14.75
CA LEU A 182 -13.58 -17.62 -14.19
C LEU A 182 -14.29 -18.51 -15.22
N PHE A 183 -15.15 -17.93 -16.05
CA PHE A 183 -15.91 -18.63 -17.07
C PHE A 183 -15.22 -18.69 -18.44
N GLN A 184 -14.07 -18.03 -18.61
CA GLN A 184 -13.30 -18.00 -19.86
C GLN A 184 -12.10 -18.95 -19.86
N GLY A 185 -11.67 -19.43 -18.70
CA GLY A 185 -10.64 -20.47 -18.59
C GLY A 185 -9.37 -20.02 -17.87
N SER A 186 -8.30 -20.80 -18.03
CA SER A 186 -7.03 -20.56 -17.32
C SER A 186 -6.31 -19.32 -17.83
N TYR A 187 -5.89 -18.44 -16.91
CA TYR A 187 -5.06 -17.28 -17.18
C TYR A 187 -3.84 -17.60 -18.06
N PHE A 188 -3.15 -18.70 -17.76
CA PHE A 188 -1.91 -19.10 -18.44
C PHE A 188 -2.11 -19.66 -19.86
N LYS A 189 -3.36 -19.80 -20.32
CA LYS A 189 -3.69 -20.34 -21.64
C LYS A 189 -4.40 -19.32 -22.54
N ILE A 190 -4.87 -18.20 -21.98
CA ILE A 190 -5.55 -17.16 -22.74
C ILE A 190 -4.49 -16.27 -23.39
N SER A 191 -4.60 -16.08 -24.71
CA SER A 191 -3.70 -15.19 -25.44
C SER A 191 -3.92 -13.73 -24.99
N PRO A 192 -2.88 -13.02 -24.53
CA PRO A 192 -2.95 -11.59 -24.24
C PRO A 192 -3.37 -10.77 -25.46
N ASP A 193 -2.95 -11.18 -26.67
CA ASP A 193 -3.32 -10.51 -27.92
C ASP A 193 -4.83 -10.53 -28.18
N ALA A 194 -5.55 -11.49 -27.62
CA ALA A 194 -7.00 -11.60 -27.73
C ALA A 194 -7.75 -10.96 -26.56
N GLN A 195 -7.08 -10.76 -25.41
CA GLN A 195 -7.68 -10.23 -24.17
C GLN A 195 -6.68 -9.28 -23.49
N PRO A 196 -6.48 -8.06 -24.03
CA PRO A 196 -5.39 -7.16 -23.61
C PRO A 196 -5.62 -6.52 -22.23
N LEU A 197 -6.74 -6.79 -21.58
CA LEU A 197 -7.06 -6.35 -20.21
C LEU A 197 -7.10 -7.52 -19.22
N ILE A 198 -6.66 -8.72 -19.62
CA ILE A 198 -6.79 -9.93 -18.80
C ILE A 198 -6.09 -9.79 -17.43
N HIS A 199 -4.95 -9.09 -17.37
CA HIS A 199 -4.18 -8.84 -16.15
C HIS A 199 -4.91 -8.00 -15.10
N TYR A 200 -6.03 -7.35 -15.45
CA TYR A 200 -6.87 -6.61 -14.49
C TYR A 200 -7.60 -7.54 -13.51
N TRP A 201 -7.54 -8.87 -13.69
CA TRP A 201 -8.11 -9.83 -12.74
C TRP A 201 -7.60 -9.60 -11.32
N SER A 202 -6.30 -9.33 -11.16
CA SER A 202 -5.68 -9.16 -9.84
C SER A 202 -6.11 -7.84 -9.20
N LEU A 203 -6.25 -6.77 -10.01
CA LEU A 203 -6.80 -5.49 -9.55
C LEU A 203 -8.23 -5.67 -9.08
N ALA A 204 -9.06 -6.43 -9.80
CA ALA A 204 -10.44 -6.69 -9.39
C ALA A 204 -10.52 -7.43 -8.05
N VAL A 205 -9.68 -8.45 -7.83
CA VAL A 205 -9.58 -9.13 -6.52
C VAL A 205 -9.16 -8.17 -5.42
N GLU A 206 -8.16 -7.34 -5.70
CA GLU A 206 -7.65 -6.34 -4.77
C GLU A 206 -8.72 -5.29 -4.44
N GLU A 207 -9.44 -4.74 -5.42
CA GLU A 207 -10.55 -3.80 -5.23
C GLU A 207 -11.69 -4.43 -4.42
N GLN A 208 -12.05 -5.69 -4.68
CA GLN A 208 -13.04 -6.44 -3.90
C GLN A 208 -12.60 -6.57 -2.43
N PHE A 209 -11.32 -6.87 -2.18
CA PHE A 209 -10.78 -6.86 -0.82
C PHE A 209 -10.93 -5.49 -0.18
N TYR A 210 -10.66 -4.41 -0.91
CA TYR A 210 -10.76 -3.06 -0.37
C TYR A 210 -12.19 -2.56 -0.16
N VAL A 211 -13.20 -3.16 -0.78
CA VAL A 211 -14.61 -2.91 -0.44
C VAL A 211 -15.00 -3.61 0.87
N LEU A 212 -14.48 -4.80 1.13
CA LEU A 212 -14.89 -5.60 2.29
C LEU A 212 -14.04 -5.34 3.54
N PHE A 213 -12.72 -5.28 3.37
CA PHE A 213 -11.74 -5.28 4.46
C PHE A 213 -11.79 -4.05 5.37
N PRO A 214 -11.99 -2.79 4.89
CA PRO A 214 -12.10 -1.63 5.78
C PRO A 214 -13.26 -1.74 6.77
N LEU A 215 -14.41 -2.26 6.33
CA LEU A 215 -15.57 -2.49 7.18
C LEU A 215 -15.31 -3.61 8.18
N LEU A 216 -14.75 -4.73 7.71
CA LEU A 216 -14.35 -5.84 8.58
C LEU A 216 -13.38 -5.38 9.67
N LEU A 217 -12.30 -4.71 9.28
CA LEU A 217 -11.27 -4.26 10.21
C LEU A 217 -11.81 -3.23 11.20
N TYR A 218 -12.63 -2.28 10.73
CA TYR A 218 -13.30 -1.32 11.62
C TYR A 218 -14.16 -2.02 12.67
N CYS A 219 -15.04 -2.94 12.26
CA CYS A 219 -15.88 -3.69 13.19
C CYS A 219 -15.04 -4.50 14.17
N VAL A 220 -14.04 -5.25 13.68
CA VAL A 220 -13.17 -6.08 14.53
C VAL A 220 -12.43 -5.24 15.57
N MET A 221 -11.83 -4.12 15.18
CA MET A 221 -11.09 -3.25 16.11
C MET A 221 -11.99 -2.53 17.12
N ARG A 222 -13.29 -2.35 16.81
CA ARG A 222 -14.26 -1.74 17.74
C ARG A 222 -14.87 -2.76 18.70
N LEU A 223 -14.97 -4.02 18.29
CA LEU A 223 -15.60 -5.09 19.07
C LEU A 223 -14.60 -5.88 19.92
N THR A 224 -13.33 -5.97 19.52
CA THR A 224 -12.33 -6.75 20.25
C THR A 224 -10.94 -6.14 20.18
N ARG A 225 -10.18 -6.28 21.27
CA ARG A 225 -8.73 -5.99 21.31
C ARG A 225 -7.89 -7.03 20.56
N HIS A 226 -8.48 -8.17 20.21
CA HIS A 226 -7.81 -9.31 19.58
C HIS A 226 -7.90 -9.25 18.04
N SER A 227 -7.81 -8.06 17.45
CA SER A 227 -7.93 -7.86 16.00
C SER A 227 -6.94 -8.68 15.19
N LEU A 228 -5.69 -8.81 15.67
CA LEU A 228 -4.68 -9.66 15.05
C LEU A 228 -5.12 -11.13 14.98
N ALA A 229 -5.73 -11.67 16.03
CA ALA A 229 -6.18 -13.06 16.06
C ALA A 229 -7.31 -13.31 15.07
N VAL A 230 -8.27 -12.38 14.96
CA VAL A 230 -9.38 -12.48 14.01
C VAL A 230 -8.88 -12.39 12.56
N VAL A 231 -8.01 -11.43 12.26
CA VAL A 231 -7.42 -11.28 10.91
C VAL A 231 -6.53 -12.50 10.58
N SER A 232 -5.80 -13.04 11.55
CA SER A 232 -5.01 -14.28 11.38
C SER A 232 -5.90 -15.51 11.14
N LEU A 233 -7.08 -15.56 11.76
CA LEU A 233 -8.05 -16.62 11.48
C LEU A 233 -8.59 -16.50 10.04
N CYS A 234 -8.96 -15.30 9.59
CA CYS A 234 -9.37 -15.08 8.19
C CYS A 234 -8.25 -15.45 7.21
N PHE A 235 -7.00 -15.12 7.54
CA PHE A 235 -5.82 -15.53 6.77
C PHE A 235 -5.74 -17.06 6.67
N ALA A 236 -5.82 -17.75 7.81
CA ALA A 236 -5.69 -19.22 7.86
C ALA A 236 -6.82 -19.91 7.08
N LEU A 237 -8.07 -19.42 7.21
CA LEU A 237 -9.21 -19.95 6.48
C LEU A 237 -9.08 -19.73 4.96
N SER A 238 -8.64 -18.55 4.54
CA SER A 238 -8.43 -18.25 3.10
C SER A 238 -7.26 -19.06 2.52
N PHE A 239 -6.17 -19.24 3.27
CA PHE A 239 -5.03 -20.07 2.86
C PHE A 239 -5.41 -21.55 2.78
N ALA A 240 -6.13 -22.06 3.78
CA ALA A 240 -6.65 -23.42 3.74
C ALA A 240 -7.58 -23.63 2.53
N ALA A 241 -8.48 -22.67 2.25
CA ALA A 241 -9.32 -22.72 1.05
C ALA A 241 -8.47 -22.73 -0.22
N CYS A 242 -7.42 -21.89 -0.33
CA CYS A 242 -6.49 -21.90 -1.47
C CYS A 242 -5.88 -23.29 -1.70
N VAL A 243 -5.27 -23.87 -0.66
CA VAL A 243 -4.55 -25.13 -0.75
C VAL A 243 -5.49 -26.30 -1.04
N LEU A 244 -6.63 -26.36 -0.35
CA LEU A 244 -7.57 -27.48 -0.47
C LEU A 244 -8.37 -27.42 -1.78
N MET A 245 -8.69 -26.23 -2.29
CA MET A 245 -9.50 -26.08 -3.49
C MET A 245 -8.69 -26.12 -4.79
N THR A 246 -7.41 -25.75 -4.78
CA THR A 246 -6.59 -25.67 -6.00
C THR A 246 -6.56 -26.98 -6.81
N PRO A 247 -6.45 -28.19 -6.20
CA PRO A 247 -6.49 -29.45 -6.95
C PRO A 247 -7.82 -29.73 -7.67
N PHE A 248 -8.94 -29.23 -7.15
CA PHE A 248 -10.29 -29.53 -7.66
C PHE A 248 -10.88 -28.41 -8.51
N ALA A 249 -10.54 -27.16 -8.20
CA ALA A 249 -11.05 -25.96 -8.84
C ALA A 249 -9.92 -24.92 -9.03
N PRO A 250 -8.91 -25.21 -9.87
CA PRO A 250 -7.73 -24.35 -10.02
C PRO A 250 -8.08 -22.96 -10.57
N ILE A 251 -9.00 -22.88 -11.53
CA ILE A 251 -9.43 -21.60 -12.14
C ILE A 251 -10.15 -20.72 -11.09
N ALA A 252 -11.05 -21.31 -10.30
CA ALA A 252 -11.73 -20.60 -9.21
C ALA A 252 -10.73 -20.17 -8.14
N SER A 253 -9.79 -21.05 -7.78
CA SER A 253 -8.77 -20.77 -6.77
C SER A 253 -7.87 -19.60 -7.18
N PHE A 254 -7.58 -19.48 -8.48
CA PHE A 254 -6.78 -18.40 -9.06
C PHE A 254 -7.50 -17.06 -9.08
N TYR A 255 -8.76 -17.01 -9.52
CA TYR A 255 -9.47 -15.74 -9.75
C TYR A 255 -10.30 -15.22 -8.57
N LEU A 256 -10.70 -16.06 -7.63
CA LEU A 256 -11.65 -15.66 -6.59
C LEU A 256 -10.98 -15.11 -5.34
N LEU A 257 -11.57 -14.05 -4.78
CA LEU A 257 -11.10 -13.42 -3.55
C LEU A 257 -10.97 -14.40 -2.36
N PRO A 258 -11.94 -15.30 -2.05
CA PRO A 258 -11.83 -16.17 -0.88
C PRO A 258 -10.58 -17.04 -0.83
N THR A 259 -10.05 -17.46 -1.98
CA THR A 259 -8.83 -18.28 -2.10
C THR A 259 -7.55 -17.45 -2.29
N ARG A 260 -7.65 -16.16 -2.59
CA ARG A 260 -6.51 -15.24 -2.78
C ARG A 260 -6.35 -14.22 -1.66
N ALA A 261 -7.37 -14.03 -0.82
CA ALA A 261 -7.38 -13.02 0.24
C ALA A 261 -6.26 -13.21 1.28
N TRP A 262 -5.81 -14.44 1.53
CA TRP A 262 -4.71 -14.73 2.45
C TRP A 262 -3.41 -13.99 2.10
N GLU A 263 -3.17 -13.69 0.81
CA GLU A 263 -1.99 -12.92 0.37
C GLU A 263 -2.04 -11.48 0.88
N LEU A 264 -3.19 -10.82 0.72
CA LEU A 264 -3.46 -9.49 1.28
C LEU A 264 -3.47 -9.53 2.80
N LEU A 265 -4.12 -10.54 3.38
CA LEU A 265 -4.21 -10.69 4.83
C LEU A 265 -2.85 -10.96 5.49
N ALA A 266 -1.88 -11.55 4.79
CA ALA A 266 -0.51 -11.70 5.29
C ALA A 266 0.12 -10.32 5.59
N GLY A 267 -0.02 -9.38 4.65
CA GLY A 267 0.37 -7.99 4.82
C GLY A 267 -0.41 -7.30 5.93
N SER A 268 -1.72 -7.54 6.01
CA SER A 268 -2.58 -7.01 7.08
C SER A 268 -2.17 -7.47 8.47
N CYS A 269 -1.89 -8.77 8.65
CA CYS A 269 -1.39 -9.34 9.89
C CYS A 269 -0.08 -8.67 10.31
N LEU A 270 0.86 -8.49 9.37
CA LEU A 270 2.13 -7.81 9.65
C LEU A 270 1.93 -6.35 10.09
N ALA A 271 1.01 -5.62 9.46
CA ALA A 271 0.70 -4.24 9.83
C ALA A 271 0.14 -4.14 11.26
N ILE A 272 -0.82 -5.00 11.61
CA ILE A 272 -1.41 -5.03 12.96
C ILE A 272 -0.37 -5.47 13.99
N ALA A 273 0.41 -6.51 13.69
CA ALA A 273 1.46 -7.01 14.57
C ALA A 273 2.52 -5.95 14.88
N ARG A 274 2.98 -5.18 13.89
CA ARG A 274 3.91 -4.06 14.09
C ARG A 274 3.35 -2.97 15.00
N ARG A 275 2.04 -2.73 14.94
CA ARG A 275 1.37 -1.75 15.81
C ARG A 275 1.25 -2.26 17.25
N GLN A 276 0.89 -3.54 17.41
CA GLN A 276 0.70 -4.19 18.72
C GLN A 276 2.03 -4.48 19.44
N TYR A 277 3.10 -4.74 18.69
CA TYR A 277 4.43 -5.05 19.21
C TYR A 277 5.47 -4.03 18.68
N PRO A 278 5.56 -2.82 19.24
CA PRO A 278 6.43 -1.76 18.72
C PRO A 278 7.93 -2.07 18.77
N THR A 279 8.33 -3.05 19.60
CA THR A 279 9.70 -3.56 19.67
C THR A 279 10.07 -4.47 18.49
N PHE A 280 9.07 -4.88 17.69
CA PHE A 280 9.25 -5.57 16.42
C PHE A 280 9.26 -4.53 15.28
N PRO A 281 10.31 -4.52 14.43
CA PRO A 281 11.30 -5.58 14.24
C PRO A 281 12.46 -5.49 15.24
N ASP A 282 12.97 -6.65 15.67
CA ASP A 282 14.11 -6.74 16.58
C ASP A 282 15.45 -6.41 15.87
N ARG A 283 16.58 -6.57 16.59
CA ARG A 283 17.93 -6.38 16.02
C ARG A 283 18.25 -7.27 14.81
N LYS A 284 17.39 -8.22 14.44
CA LYS A 284 17.56 -9.16 13.31
C LYS A 284 16.94 -8.65 12.00
N SER A 285 16.63 -7.36 11.88
CA SER A 285 16.16 -6.72 10.63
C SER A 285 16.94 -7.16 9.37
N SER A 286 18.27 -7.25 9.45
CA SER A 286 19.10 -7.72 8.32
C SER A 286 18.79 -9.17 7.92
N LEU A 287 18.54 -10.05 8.89
CA LEU A 287 18.18 -11.45 8.64
C LEU A 287 16.83 -11.52 7.92
N TYR A 288 15.83 -10.74 8.36
CA TYR A 288 14.53 -10.68 7.69
C TYR A 288 14.64 -10.18 6.24
N LEU A 289 15.44 -9.14 5.99
CA LEU A 289 15.66 -8.63 4.63
C LEU A 289 16.32 -9.69 3.73
N VAL A 290 17.35 -10.39 4.21
CA VAL A 290 18.05 -11.44 3.46
C VAL A 290 17.12 -12.63 3.21
N THR A 291 16.49 -13.18 4.24
CA THR A 291 15.62 -14.35 4.12
C THR A 291 14.42 -14.06 3.22
N GLY A 292 13.78 -12.90 3.39
CA GLY A 292 12.66 -12.50 2.57
C GLY A 292 13.04 -12.34 1.09
N LEU A 293 14.21 -11.73 0.82
CA LEU A 293 14.72 -11.60 -0.54
C LEU A 293 15.04 -12.96 -1.17
N ILE A 294 15.67 -13.87 -0.41
CA ILE A 294 15.96 -15.23 -0.89
C ILE A 294 14.66 -15.94 -1.28
N PHE A 295 13.62 -15.87 -0.46
CA PHE A 295 12.32 -16.50 -0.77
C PHE A 295 11.67 -15.91 -2.02
N ILE A 296 11.73 -14.59 -2.21
CA ILE A 296 11.24 -13.94 -3.43
C ILE A 296 12.03 -14.42 -4.66
N LEU A 297 13.36 -14.42 -4.59
CA LEU A 297 14.21 -14.86 -5.70
C LEU A 297 13.99 -16.35 -6.03
N LEU A 298 13.88 -17.19 -4.99
CA LEU A 298 13.52 -18.60 -5.15
C LEU A 298 12.12 -18.75 -5.77
N SER A 299 11.15 -17.89 -5.45
CA SER A 299 9.83 -18.00 -6.07
C SER A 299 9.86 -17.76 -7.58
N PHE A 300 10.71 -16.86 -8.07
CA PHE A 300 10.84 -16.64 -9.51
C PHE A 300 11.44 -17.85 -10.24
N VAL A 301 12.26 -18.64 -9.55
CA VAL A 301 12.93 -19.81 -10.12
C VAL A 301 12.13 -21.09 -9.93
N LEU A 302 11.42 -21.26 -8.81
CA LEU A 302 10.77 -22.53 -8.44
C LEU A 302 9.28 -22.56 -8.76
N VAL A 303 8.59 -21.41 -8.73
CA VAL A 303 7.14 -21.39 -8.98
C VAL A 303 6.86 -21.49 -10.47
N ARG A 304 5.95 -22.39 -10.83
CA ARG A 304 5.44 -22.59 -12.19
C ARG A 304 3.91 -22.58 -12.15
N ASN A 305 3.28 -22.63 -13.32
CA ASN A 305 1.81 -22.56 -13.42
C ASN A 305 1.14 -23.85 -12.91
N GLU A 306 1.84 -24.98 -12.90
CA GLU A 306 1.31 -26.25 -12.40
C GLU A 306 1.07 -26.20 -10.89
N GLY A 307 -0.17 -26.43 -10.47
CA GLY A 307 -0.55 -26.40 -9.06
C GLY A 307 -0.61 -25.00 -8.44
N PHE A 308 -0.48 -23.93 -9.24
CA PHE A 308 -0.70 -22.55 -8.80
C PHE A 308 -2.21 -22.22 -8.75
N PRO A 309 -2.70 -21.47 -7.75
CA PRO A 309 -1.95 -20.81 -6.67
C PRO A 309 -1.47 -21.74 -5.56
N GLY A 310 -2.34 -22.61 -5.05
CA GLY A 310 -2.01 -23.68 -4.12
C GLY A 310 -1.09 -23.28 -2.95
N TRP A 311 -0.35 -24.26 -2.44
CA TRP A 311 0.65 -24.02 -1.39
C TRP A 311 1.92 -23.35 -1.95
N ILE A 312 2.17 -23.46 -3.27
CA ILE A 312 3.38 -22.97 -3.90
C ILE A 312 3.45 -21.43 -3.89
N ALA A 313 2.29 -20.74 -3.90
CA ALA A 313 2.18 -19.30 -3.68
C ALA A 313 2.63 -18.86 -2.28
N MET A 314 2.81 -19.77 -1.31
CA MET A 314 3.36 -19.43 0.01
C MET A 314 4.76 -18.82 -0.07
N LEU A 315 5.57 -19.23 -1.05
CA LEU A 315 6.95 -18.78 -1.17
C LEU A 315 7.09 -17.26 -1.43
N PRO A 316 6.46 -16.67 -2.46
CA PRO A 316 6.49 -15.22 -2.66
C PRO A 316 5.80 -14.44 -1.54
N VAL A 317 4.74 -15.00 -0.95
CA VAL A 317 3.96 -14.34 0.12
C VAL A 317 4.73 -14.29 1.43
N ALA A 318 5.32 -15.40 1.85
CA ALA A 318 6.18 -15.47 3.02
C ALA A 318 7.44 -14.62 2.80
N GLY A 319 8.05 -14.69 1.62
CA GLY A 319 9.22 -13.87 1.27
C GLY A 319 8.94 -12.38 1.38
N SER A 320 7.81 -11.93 0.82
CA SER A 320 7.37 -10.53 0.87
C SER A 320 7.04 -10.09 2.29
N THR A 321 6.34 -10.93 3.06
CA THR A 321 5.97 -10.63 4.44
C THR A 321 7.20 -10.52 5.33
N VAL A 322 8.15 -11.45 5.20
CA VAL A 322 9.41 -11.45 5.97
C VAL A 322 10.30 -10.27 5.54
N LEU A 323 10.40 -9.96 4.24
CA LEU A 323 11.16 -8.80 3.78
C LEU A 323 10.56 -7.50 4.32
N LEU A 324 9.23 -7.33 4.21
CA LEU A 324 8.52 -6.18 4.77
C LEU A 324 8.72 -6.09 6.29
N ALA A 325 8.75 -7.21 7.00
CA ALA A 325 9.04 -7.25 8.43
C ALA A 325 10.46 -6.74 8.76
N GLY A 326 11.43 -6.86 7.86
CA GLY A 326 12.76 -6.28 7.99
C GLY A 326 12.82 -4.76 7.76
N ILE A 327 11.92 -4.20 6.95
CA ILE A 327 11.95 -2.77 6.55
C ILE A 327 11.64 -1.85 7.73
N GLY A 328 12.55 -0.91 8.02
CA GLY A 328 12.33 0.17 8.99
C GLY A 328 12.92 -0.02 10.39
N ALA A 329 13.60 -1.15 10.64
CA ALA A 329 14.36 -1.38 11.88
C ALA A 329 15.86 -1.04 11.75
N SER A 330 16.46 -1.19 10.56
CA SER A 330 17.86 -0.83 10.30
C SER A 330 17.98 -0.12 8.96
N HIS A 331 18.53 1.11 8.99
CA HIS A 331 18.91 1.84 7.77
C HIS A 331 20.28 1.45 7.22
N ARG A 332 20.82 0.34 7.70
CA ARG A 332 22.18 -0.13 7.40
C ARG A 332 22.09 -1.50 6.73
N GLY A 333 22.74 -1.64 5.58
CA GLY A 333 22.84 -2.90 4.84
C GLY A 333 22.76 -2.71 3.33
N ALA A 334 23.39 -3.63 2.58
CA ALA A 334 23.38 -3.56 1.11
C ALA A 334 21.98 -3.73 0.52
N ILE A 335 21.16 -4.64 1.06
CA ILE A 335 19.78 -4.87 0.60
C ILE A 335 18.91 -3.63 0.83
N HIS A 336 18.98 -3.02 2.01
CA HIS A 336 18.28 -1.78 2.31
C HIS A 336 18.66 -0.68 1.30
N ARG A 337 19.96 -0.44 1.08
CA ARG A 337 20.43 0.57 0.12
C ARG A 337 19.98 0.29 -1.32
N SER A 338 19.93 -1.00 -1.70
CA SER A 338 19.51 -1.40 -3.03
C SER A 338 18.01 -1.17 -3.25
N LEU A 339 17.17 -1.55 -2.29
CA LEU A 339 15.72 -1.29 -2.34
C LEU A 339 15.40 0.21 -2.28
N ALA A 340 16.13 0.97 -1.49
CA ALA A 340 15.98 2.42 -1.39
C ALA A 340 16.68 3.19 -2.53
N HIS A 341 17.28 2.50 -3.52
CA HIS A 341 18.00 3.15 -4.61
C HIS A 341 17.04 4.05 -5.42
N PRO A 342 17.45 5.26 -5.84
CA PRO A 342 16.56 6.21 -6.51
C PRO A 342 15.85 5.65 -7.75
N VAL A 343 16.52 4.82 -8.54
CA VAL A 343 15.93 4.15 -9.72
C VAL A 343 14.84 3.15 -9.30
N MET A 344 15.11 2.34 -8.27
CA MET A 344 14.14 1.39 -7.73
C MET A 344 12.91 2.12 -7.17
N VAL A 345 13.11 3.21 -6.44
CA VAL A 345 12.01 4.03 -5.94
C VAL A 345 11.23 4.71 -7.08
N PHE A 346 11.92 5.19 -8.11
CA PHE A 346 11.30 5.85 -9.26
C PHE A 346 10.32 4.94 -10.00
N ILE A 347 10.75 3.70 -10.27
CA ILE A 347 9.91 2.67 -10.91
C ILE A 347 8.77 2.28 -9.96
N GLY A 348 9.07 2.04 -8.68
CA GLY A 348 8.12 1.55 -7.69
C GLY A 348 6.96 2.51 -7.43
N LYS A 349 7.23 3.82 -7.44
CA LYS A 349 6.19 4.85 -7.36
C LYS A 349 5.22 4.83 -8.55
N ARG A 350 5.66 4.32 -9.70
CA ARG A 350 4.89 4.21 -10.94
C ARG A 350 4.41 2.79 -11.21
N SER A 351 4.65 1.84 -10.29
CA SER A 351 4.36 0.43 -10.51
C SER A 351 2.90 0.17 -10.88
N TYR A 352 1.97 0.93 -10.29
CA TYR A 352 0.55 0.85 -10.64
C TYR A 352 0.31 1.21 -12.11
N SER A 353 0.76 2.39 -12.56
CA SER A 353 0.60 2.80 -13.95
C SER A 353 1.31 1.86 -14.92
N LEU A 354 2.51 1.39 -14.57
CA LEU A 354 3.22 0.38 -15.37
C LEU A 354 2.42 -0.91 -15.47
N TYR A 355 1.86 -1.41 -14.35
CA TYR A 355 1.02 -2.60 -14.34
C TYR A 355 -0.26 -2.42 -15.18
N LEU A 356 -0.83 -1.23 -15.28
CA LEU A 356 -1.99 -1.05 -16.16
C LEU A 356 -1.63 -1.28 -17.63
N TRP A 357 -0.43 -0.85 -18.05
CA TRP A 357 -0.01 -0.80 -19.46
C TRP A 357 0.70 -2.04 -20.01
N HIS A 358 1.34 -2.83 -19.15
CA HIS A 358 2.07 -4.04 -19.57
C HIS A 358 1.17 -5.04 -20.29
#